data_AF-A0A940TMK3-F1
#
_entry.id   AF-A0A940TMK3-F1
#
_cell.length_a   1.000
_cell.length_b   1.000
_cell.length_c   1.000
_cell.angle_alpha   90.00
_cell.angle_beta   90.00
_cell.angle_gamma   90.00
#
_symmetry.space_group_name_H-M   'P 1'
#
loop_
_entity.id
_entity.type
_entity.pdbx_description
1 polymer ?
#
loop_
_entity_poly.entity_id
_entity_poly.type
_entity_poly.pdbx_seq_one_letter_code
_entity_poly.pdbx_strand_id
1 'polypeptide(L)'
;MKKYHHLYGPVPSRRLGRSLGIDLVPHKICTYDCIYCQIGKTTEKTLARKAYVPVNEILEEVGRFLQEETSSTDVLSLAGSGEPTLHSQIRSVIEGIKAITSIPVAVITNGSLLYEEEVRQDLL
;
A
#
# COMPACT_ATOMS: atom_id res chain seq x y z
N MET A 1 -3.77 12.98 -17.32
CA MET A 1 -3.15 11.64 -17.17
C MET A 1 -2.69 11.50 -15.74
N LYS A 2 -2.87 10.34 -15.10
CA LYS A 2 -2.26 10.09 -13.78
C LYS A 2 -0.74 9.98 -13.96
N LYS A 3 0.03 10.67 -13.11
CA LYS A 3 1.51 10.66 -13.13
C LYS A 3 2.08 9.30 -12.68
N TYR A 4 1.33 8.58 -11.84
CA TYR A 4 1.67 7.29 -11.26
C TYR A 4 0.45 6.36 -11.32
N HIS A 5 0.68 5.06 -11.46
CA HIS A 5 -0.36 4.03 -11.49
C HIS A 5 -0.69 3.51 -10.09
N HIS A 6 0.35 3.34 -9.25
CA HIS A 6 0.26 2.69 -7.94
C HIS A 6 0.40 3.69 -6.78
N LEU A 7 0.76 4.94 -7.06
CA LEU A 7 0.92 5.98 -6.05
C LEU A 7 -0.22 6.99 -6.05
N TYR A 8 -0.56 7.48 -4.86
CA TYR A 8 -1.45 8.62 -4.69
C TYR A 8 -1.01 9.53 -3.53
N GLY A 9 -1.33 10.82 -3.62
CA GLY A 9 -0.90 11.82 -2.65
C GLY A 9 0.45 12.47 -3.03
N PRO A 10 1.22 12.98 -2.05
CA PRO A 10 1.00 12.87 -0.61
C PRO A 10 -0.27 13.56 -0.13
N VAL A 11 -1.01 12.89 0.76
CA VAL A 11 -2.23 13.43 1.37
C VAL A 11 -1.96 13.85 2.82
N PRO A 12 -2.61 14.91 3.33
CA PRO A 12 -2.53 15.27 4.74
C PRO A 12 -3.28 14.22 5.59
N SER A 13 -2.53 13.33 6.24
CA SER A 13 -3.03 12.39 7.23
C SER A 13 -3.11 13.05 8.60
N ARG A 14 -4.28 12.95 9.23
CA ARG A 14 -4.47 13.41 10.62
C ARG A 14 -3.64 12.62 11.64
N ARG A 15 -3.18 11.41 11.28
CA ARG A 15 -2.47 10.48 12.19
C ARG A 15 -0.97 10.40 11.90
N LEU A 16 -0.58 10.57 10.64
CA LEU A 16 0.77 10.24 10.16
C LEU A 16 1.46 11.41 9.43
N GLY A 17 0.92 12.63 9.48
CA GLY A 17 1.48 13.76 8.75
C GLY A 17 1.22 13.67 7.24
N ARG A 18 2.16 14.08 6.40
CA ARG A 18 2.07 13.99 4.93
C ARG A 18 2.39 12.57 4.48
N SER A 19 1.37 11.82 4.10
CA SER A 19 1.50 10.41 3.71
C SER A 19 1.43 10.25 2.20
N LEU A 20 2.44 9.63 1.61
CA LEU A 20 2.32 9.04 0.27
C LEU A 20 1.57 7.71 0.41
N GLY A 21 0.55 7.48 -0.41
CA GLY A 21 -0.17 6.21 -0.45
C GLY A 21 0.33 5.31 -1.58
N ILE A 22 0.39 4.01 -1.31
CA ILE A 22 0.88 2.98 -2.24
C ILE A 22 -0.15 1.86 -2.32
N ASP A 23 -0.76 1.73 -3.49
CA ASP A 23 -1.73 0.69 -3.82
C ASP A 23 -1.02 -0.61 -4.17
N LEU A 24 -1.30 -1.68 -3.42
CA LEU A 24 -0.73 -3.01 -3.65
C LEU A 24 -1.68 -3.97 -4.35
N VAL A 25 -2.93 -3.55 -4.57
CA VAL A 25 -3.97 -4.37 -5.18
C VAL A 25 -4.80 -3.53 -6.14
N PRO A 26 -5.37 -4.13 -7.19
CA PRO A 26 -6.36 -3.48 -8.03
C PRO A 26 -7.52 -2.90 -7.21
N HIS A 27 -8.18 -1.92 -7.83
CA HIS A 27 -9.28 -1.21 -7.21
C HIS A 27 -10.31 -2.16 -6.59
N LYS A 28 -10.47 -2.05 -5.27
CA LYS A 28 -11.49 -2.71 -4.44
C LYS A 28 -11.39 -4.23 -4.35
N ILE A 29 -10.20 -4.80 -4.47
CA ILE A 29 -9.91 -6.19 -4.03
C ILE A 29 -9.66 -6.21 -2.53
N CYS A 30 -10.54 -6.86 -1.76
CA CYS A 30 -10.50 -6.80 -0.30
C CYS A 30 -11.09 -8.06 0.33
N THR A 31 -10.74 -8.32 1.58
CA THR A 31 -11.36 -9.40 2.39
C THR A 31 -12.75 -9.03 2.91
N TYR A 32 -13.04 -7.74 3.01
CA TYR A 32 -14.32 -7.18 3.47
C TYR A 32 -15.01 -6.31 2.43
N ASP A 33 -16.33 -6.18 2.59
CA ASP A 33 -17.18 -5.26 1.82
C ASP A 33 -17.90 -4.30 2.75
N CYS A 34 -17.11 -3.44 3.43
CA CYS A 34 -17.65 -2.50 4.42
C CYS A 34 -18.61 -1.51 3.77
N ILE A 35 -19.84 -1.42 4.30
CA ILE A 35 -20.89 -0.49 3.84
C ILE A 35 -20.45 0.99 3.87
N TYR A 36 -19.46 1.31 4.72
CA TYR A 36 -18.90 2.65 4.92
C TYR A 36 -17.57 2.88 4.19
N CYS A 37 -17.15 1.99 3.30
CA CYS A 37 -15.88 2.15 2.59
C CYS A 37 -15.92 3.36 1.65
N GLN A 38 -15.12 4.39 1.95
CA GLN A 38 -15.02 5.61 1.14
C GLN A 38 -14.59 5.38 -0.32
N ILE A 39 -13.93 4.25 -0.59
CA ILE A 39 -13.45 3.86 -1.93
C ILE A 39 -14.59 3.24 -2.75
N GLY A 40 -15.66 2.77 -2.10
CA GLY A 40 -16.83 2.19 -2.74
C GLY A 40 -16.97 0.69 -2.55
N LYS A 41 -17.85 0.08 -3.38
CA LYS A 41 -18.20 -1.34 -3.31
C LYS A 41 -17.03 -2.23 -3.71
N THR A 42 -16.89 -3.37 -3.03
CA THR A 42 -15.86 -4.37 -3.33
C THR A 42 -16.07 -4.99 -4.70
N THR A 43 -15.02 -4.96 -5.53
CA THR A 43 -15.03 -5.54 -6.88
C THR A 43 -14.76 -7.03 -6.83
N GLU A 44 -13.83 -7.44 -5.97
CA GLU A 44 -13.51 -8.84 -5.68
C GLU A 44 -13.35 -9.03 -4.17
N LYS A 45 -14.26 -9.81 -3.57
CA LYS A 45 -14.16 -10.21 -2.16
C LYS A 45 -13.42 -11.53 -2.06
N THR A 46 -12.22 -11.54 -1.50
CA THR A 46 -11.31 -12.70 -1.53
C THR A 46 -10.38 -12.75 -0.33
N LEU A 47 -9.90 -13.95 -0.01
CA LEU A 47 -8.79 -14.19 0.93
C LEU A 47 -7.50 -14.62 0.19
N ALA A 48 -7.56 -14.76 -1.12
CA ALA A 48 -6.43 -15.27 -1.89
C ALA A 48 -5.29 -14.25 -1.94
N ARG A 49 -4.15 -14.60 -1.36
CA ARG A 49 -2.94 -13.78 -1.45
C ARG A 49 -2.26 -14.02 -2.80
N LYS A 50 -1.99 -12.96 -3.55
CA LYS A 50 -1.37 -13.01 -4.90
C LYS A 50 -0.42 -11.84 -5.12
N ALA A 51 0.44 -11.97 -6.12
CA ALA A 51 1.22 -10.86 -6.66
C ALA A 51 0.33 -10.00 -7.57
N TYR A 52 -0.57 -9.24 -6.96
CA TYR A 52 -1.59 -8.46 -7.66
C TYR A 52 -1.00 -7.33 -8.51
N VAL A 53 0.15 -6.79 -8.09
CA VAL A 53 0.90 -5.75 -8.81
C VAL A 53 2.39 -6.14 -8.80
N PRO A 54 3.15 -5.94 -9.89
CA PRO A 54 4.58 -6.23 -9.87
C PRO A 54 5.34 -5.33 -8.88
N VAL A 55 6.17 -5.93 -8.02
CA VAL A 55 6.96 -5.21 -6.99
C VAL A 55 7.88 -4.16 -7.62
N ASN A 56 8.50 -4.49 -8.75
CA ASN A 56 9.42 -3.59 -9.45
C ASN A 56 8.72 -2.32 -9.94
N GLU A 57 7.48 -2.41 -10.44
CA GLU A 57 6.73 -1.23 -10.87
C GLU A 57 6.47 -0.27 -9.70
N ILE A 58 6.12 -0.81 -8.52
CA ILE A 58 5.93 -0.01 -7.31
C ILE A 58 7.23 0.69 -6.91
N LEU A 59 8.34 -0.04 -6.84
CA LEU A 59 9.63 0.50 -6.42
C LEU A 59 10.17 1.55 -7.40
N GLU A 60 9.97 1.36 -8.71
CA GLU A 60 10.31 2.33 -9.74
C GLU A 60 9.49 3.63 -9.60
N GLU A 61 8.18 3.52 -9.36
CA GLU A 61 7.35 4.70 -9.11
C GLU A 61 7.74 5.43 -7.82
N VAL A 62 8.00 4.70 -6.74
CA VAL A 62 8.46 5.29 -5.47
C VAL A 62 9.80 6.00 -5.65
N GLY A 63 10.77 5.36 -6.30
CA GLY A 63 12.08 5.95 -6.57
C GLY A 63 11.97 7.23 -7.39
N ARG A 64 11.13 7.22 -8.45
CA ARG A 64 10.87 8.40 -9.27
C ARG A 64 10.21 9.52 -8.45
N PHE A 65 9.21 9.18 -7.64
CA PHE A 65 8.54 10.12 -6.76
C PHE A 65 9.53 10.81 -5.81
N LEU A 66 10.43 10.05 -5.18
CA LEU A 66 11.41 10.58 -4.24
C LEU A 66 12.46 11.49 -4.91
N GLN A 67 12.72 11.31 -6.20
CA GLN A 67 13.63 12.18 -6.96
C GLN A 67 12.97 13.47 -7.45
N GLU A 68 11.69 13.38 -7.86
CA GLU A 68 10.99 14.49 -8.50
C GLU A 68 10.28 15.42 -7.51
N GLU A 69 9.73 14.89 -6.42
CA GLU A 69 8.90 15.67 -5.52
C GLU A 69 9.72 16.35 -4.43
N THR A 70 9.63 17.68 -4.40
CA THR A 70 10.29 18.53 -3.41
C THR A 70 9.49 18.69 -2.12
N SER A 71 8.24 18.22 -2.10
CA SER A 71 7.38 18.32 -0.92
C SER A 71 7.77 17.25 0.12
N SER A 72 7.77 17.62 1.40
CA SER A 72 8.09 16.66 2.46
C SER A 72 7.06 15.52 2.46
N THR A 73 7.57 14.29 2.57
CA THR A 73 6.77 13.09 2.80
C THR A 73 7.22 12.53 4.14
N ASP A 74 6.29 12.48 5.08
CA ASP A 74 6.57 12.05 6.46
C ASP A 74 6.46 10.52 6.60
N VAL A 75 5.62 9.88 5.77
CA VAL A 75 5.41 8.43 5.78
C VAL A 75 5.03 7.89 4.40
N LEU A 76 5.42 6.64 4.11
CA LEU A 76 4.93 5.86 2.97
C LEU A 76 3.92 4.83 3.49
N SER A 77 2.65 4.96 3.13
CA SER A 77 1.58 4.10 3.61
C SER A 77 1.17 3.07 2.55
N LEU A 78 1.32 1.78 2.85
CA LEU A 78 0.75 0.67 2.09
C LEU A 78 -0.76 0.59 2.40
N ALA A 79 -1.58 1.15 1.51
CA ALA A 79 -3.01 1.40 1.72
C ALA A 79 -3.69 1.81 0.41
N GLY A 80 -5.01 1.99 0.43
CA GLY A 80 -5.74 2.74 -0.60
C GLY A 80 -6.89 1.95 -1.21
N SER A 81 -6.58 1.15 -2.21
CA SER A 81 -7.54 0.50 -3.09
C SER A 81 -8.16 -0.77 -2.52
N GLY A 82 -7.58 -1.38 -1.48
CA GLY A 82 -8.06 -2.65 -0.94
C GLY A 82 -7.34 -3.07 0.33
N GLU A 83 -7.34 -4.37 0.62
CA GLU A 83 -6.60 -4.91 1.78
C GLU A 83 -5.14 -5.20 1.38
N PRO A 84 -4.15 -4.43 1.89
CA PRO A 84 -2.76 -4.59 1.47
C PRO A 84 -2.17 -5.97 1.78
N THR A 85 -2.61 -6.66 2.84
CA THR A 85 -2.08 -7.99 3.19
C THR A 85 -2.44 -9.10 2.19
N LEU A 86 -3.37 -8.83 1.25
CA LEU A 86 -3.64 -9.71 0.11
C LEU A 86 -2.49 -9.73 -0.91
N HIS A 87 -1.55 -8.79 -0.86
CA HIS A 87 -0.37 -8.84 -1.69
C HIS A 87 0.64 -9.86 -1.14
N SER A 88 0.83 -10.98 -1.84
CA SER A 88 1.71 -12.08 -1.37
C SER A 88 3.18 -11.69 -1.28
N GLN A 89 3.60 -10.59 -1.93
CA GLN A 89 4.98 -10.09 -1.90
C GLN A 89 5.10 -8.76 -1.13
N ILE A 90 4.19 -8.49 -0.18
CA ILE A 90 4.23 -7.25 0.61
C ILE A 90 5.56 -7.06 1.35
N ARG A 91 6.18 -8.14 1.84
CA ARG A 91 7.52 -8.12 2.45
C ARG A 91 8.56 -7.51 1.50
N SER A 92 8.60 -7.97 0.25
CA SER A 92 9.54 -7.47 -0.76
C SER A 92 9.31 -5.99 -1.08
N VAL A 93 8.07 -5.52 -1.05
CA VAL A 93 7.76 -4.09 -1.20
C VAL A 93 8.30 -3.30 -0.01
N ILE A 94 8.05 -3.75 1.22
CA ILE A 94 8.52 -3.07 2.44
C ILE A 94 10.05 -2.99 2.47
N GLU A 95 10.73 -4.13 2.25
CA GLU A 95 12.19 -4.22 2.21
C GLU A 95 12.77 -3.35 1.10
N GLY A 96 12.18 -3.39 -0.10
CA GLY A 96 12.61 -2.58 -1.24
C GLY A 96 12.47 -1.08 -0.99
N ILE A 97 11.38 -0.64 -0.36
CA ILE A 97 11.19 0.77 0.03
C ILE A 97 12.23 1.17 1.08
N LYS A 98 12.41 0.38 2.13
CA LYS A 98 13.40 0.65 3.19
C LYS A 98 14.85 0.69 2.66
N ALA A 99 15.13 0.00 1.56
CA ALA A 99 16.45 0.03 0.92
C ALA A 99 16.74 1.34 0.16
N ILE A 100 15.71 2.07 -0.28
CA ILE A 100 15.86 3.29 -1.10
C ILE A 100 15.57 4.60 -0.34
N THR A 101 14.99 4.53 0.85
CA THR A 101 14.68 5.71 1.67
C THR A 101 14.64 5.40 3.16
N SER A 102 14.91 6.43 3.98
CA SER A 102 14.77 6.38 5.45
C SER A 102 13.39 6.83 5.94
N ILE A 103 12.49 7.25 5.03
CA ILE A 103 11.14 7.65 5.41
C ILE A 103 10.38 6.41 5.94
N PRO A 104 9.69 6.48 7.09
CA PRO A 104 9.01 5.33 7.67
C PRO A 104 7.93 4.77 6.76
N VAL A 105 7.76 3.44 6.81
CA VAL A 105 6.69 2.71 6.13
C VAL A 105 5.60 2.37 7.14
N ALA A 106 4.34 2.64 6.78
CA ALA A 106 3.16 2.26 7.55
C ALA A 106 2.28 1.32 6.73
N VAL A 107 1.61 0.37 7.39
CA VAL A 107 0.63 -0.52 6.74
C VAL A 107 -0.75 -0.26 7.36
N ILE A 108 -1.73 0.07 6.52
CA ILE A 108 -3.11 0.30 6.96
C ILE A 108 -3.95 -0.89 6.53
N THR A 109 -4.17 -1.82 7.46
CA THR A 109 -4.87 -3.08 7.25
C THR A 109 -6.19 -3.13 8.02
N ASN A 110 -7.17 -3.88 7.51
CA ASN A 110 -8.38 -4.24 8.24
C ASN A 110 -8.17 -5.40 9.24
N GLY A 111 -6.98 -6.00 9.25
CA GLY A 111 -6.57 -7.03 10.21
C GLY A 111 -7.08 -8.44 9.93
N SER A 112 -7.89 -8.65 8.89
CA SER A 112 -8.55 -9.93 8.60
C SER A 112 -7.61 -11.12 8.41
N LEU A 113 -6.37 -10.90 7.96
CA LEU A 113 -5.38 -11.97 7.75
C LEU A 113 -4.30 -12.04 8.84
N LEU A 114 -4.34 -11.17 9.86
CA LEU A 114 -3.29 -11.11 10.90
C LEU A 114 -3.29 -12.31 11.86
N TYR A 115 -4.29 -13.20 11.77
CA TYR A 115 -4.26 -14.47 12.49
C TYR A 115 -3.22 -15.43 11.91
N GLU A 116 -2.85 -15.27 10.62
CA GLU A 116 -1.84 -16.08 9.95
C GLU A 116 -0.44 -15.59 10.31
N GLU A 117 0.40 -16.51 10.79
CA GLU A 117 1.77 -16.18 11.20
C GLU A 117 2.61 -15.67 10.02
N GLU A 118 2.45 -16.27 8.83
CA GLU A 118 3.16 -15.85 7.62
C GLU A 118 2.86 -14.38 7.27
N VAL A 119 1.60 -13.96 7.38
CA VAL A 119 1.20 -12.56 7.13
C VAL A 119 1.82 -11.62 8.14
N ARG A 120 1.89 -12.02 9.43
CA ARG A 120 2.58 -11.22 10.44
C ARG A 120 4.07 -11.10 10.13
N GLN A 121 4.71 -12.20 9.76
CA GLN A 121 6.12 -12.20 9.38
C GLN A 121 6.35 -11.29 8.16
N ASP A 122 5.47 -11.29 7.16
CA ASP A 122 5.63 -10.44 5.98
C ASP A 122 5.55 -8.92 6.26
N LEU A 123 5.06 -8.52 7.44
CA LEU A 123 4.95 -7.12 7.87
C LEU A 123 6.14 -6.63 8.73
N LEU A 124 7.04 -7.55 9.14
CA LEU A 124 8.20 -7.27 9.99
C LEU A 124 9.48 -7.13 9.15
#